data_AF-A0A4D6XGV3-F1
#
_entry.id   AF-A0A4D6XGV3-F1
#
_cell.length_a   1.000
_cell.length_b   1.000
_cell.length_c   1.000
_cell.angle_alpha   90.00
_cell.angle_beta   90.00
_cell.angle_gamma   90.00
#
_symmetry.space_group_name_H-M   'P 1'
#
loop_
_entity.id
_entity.type
_entity.pdbx_description
1 polymer ?
#
loop_
_entity_poly.entity_id
_entity_poly.type
_entity_poly.pdbx_seq_one_letter_code
_entity_poly.pdbx_strand_id
1 'polypeptide(L)'
;MVTVVEVVLELRADGFINSGKVTKGWVFRCVKTGEITCQVEDRIRGVDIPVGPFSSIDEARAALLKYWDNCNAALQNEHWRPTGYP
;
A
#
# COMPACT_ATOMS: atom_id res chain seq x y z
N MET A 1 -10.10 17.18 -18.07
CA MET A 1 -11.22 16.22 -17.97
C MET A 1 -11.15 15.61 -16.58
N VAL A 2 -12.22 15.68 -15.78
CA VAL A 2 -12.22 15.18 -14.39
C VAL A 2 -12.63 13.71 -14.37
N THR A 3 -11.83 12.87 -13.72
CA THR A 3 -12.15 11.46 -13.46
C THR A 3 -12.75 11.37 -12.06
N VAL A 4 -13.99 10.89 -11.99
CA VAL A 4 -14.69 10.68 -10.71
C VAL A 4 -14.40 9.25 -10.26
N VAL A 5 -13.82 9.13 -9.08
CA VAL A 5 -13.53 7.86 -8.42
C VAL A 5 -14.25 7.80 -7.08
N GLU A 6 -14.75 6.63 -6.72
CA GLU A 6 -15.32 6.35 -5.40
C GLU A 6 -14.37 5.47 -4.59
N VAL A 7 -14.26 5.73 -3.29
CA VAL A 7 -13.53 4.85 -2.37
C VAL A 7 -14.45 3.70 -1.99
N VAL A 8 -14.10 2.48 -2.40
CA VAL A 8 -14.89 1.28 -2.12
C VAL A 8 -14.38 0.51 -0.90
N LEU A 9 -13.12 0.72 -0.52
CA LEU A 9 -12.52 0.11 0.67
C LEU A 9 -11.40 0.98 1.22
N GLU A 10 -11.37 1.18 2.54
CA GLU A 10 -10.21 1.73 3.27
C GLU A 10 -9.66 0.63 4.18
N LEU A 11 -8.35 0.44 4.14
CA LEU A 11 -7.59 -0.47 4.99
C LEU A 11 -6.52 0.32 5.74
N ARG A 12 -6.23 -0.11 6.96
CA ARG A 12 -5.15 0.43 7.79
C ARG A 12 -4.20 -0.69 8.14
N ALA A 13 -2.91 -0.42 8.02
CA ALA A 13 -1.86 -1.30 8.50
C ALA A 13 -1.03 -0.56 9.55
N ASP A 14 -0.77 -1.24 10.66
CA ASP A 14 0.04 -0.78 11.76
C ASP A 14 1.10 -1.84 12.11
N GLY A 15 1.96 -1.54 13.09
CA GLY A 15 2.94 -2.51 13.59
C GLY A 15 4.15 -2.74 12.68
N PHE A 16 4.42 -1.89 11.69
CA PHE A 16 5.65 -1.97 10.91
C PHE A 16 6.87 -1.78 11.82
N ILE A 17 7.80 -2.73 11.75
CA ILE A 17 8.89 -2.95 12.71
C ILE A 17 9.77 -1.71 12.96
N ASN A 18 9.88 -0.78 12.01
CA ASN A 18 10.79 0.37 12.08
C ASN A 18 10.13 1.76 12.04
N SER A 19 8.80 1.87 11.92
CA SER A 19 8.16 3.20 11.78
C SER A 19 7.24 3.58 12.93
N GLY A 20 6.60 2.61 13.61
CA GLY A 20 5.50 2.89 14.54
C GLY A 20 4.35 3.69 13.90
N LYS A 21 4.38 3.89 12.58
CA LYS A 21 3.41 4.67 11.83
C LYS A 21 2.33 3.73 11.33
N VAL A 22 1.08 4.17 11.50
CA VAL A 22 -0.07 3.60 10.82
C VAL A 22 -0.04 4.12 9.39
N THR A 23 -0.08 3.22 8.42
CA THR A 23 -0.25 3.59 7.01
C THR A 23 -1.63 3.16 6.54
N LYS A 24 -2.16 3.88 5.54
CA LYS A 24 -3.47 3.61 4.95
C LYS A 24 -3.36 3.14 3.51
N GLY A 25 -4.30 2.31 3.12
CA GLY A 25 -4.50 1.87 1.75
C GLY A 25 -5.95 2.04 1.36
N TRP A 26 -6.20 2.52 0.15
CA TRP A 26 -7.54 2.70 -0.39
C TRP A 26 -7.69 1.90 -1.68
N VAL A 27 -8.88 1.33 -1.86
CA VAL A 27 -9.31 0.79 -3.14
C VAL A 27 -10.32 1.78 -3.73
N PHE A 28 -10.07 2.18 -4.96
CA PHE A 28 -10.93 3.08 -5.71
C PHE A 28 -11.63 2.33 -6.84
N ARG A 29 -12.86 2.72 -7.13
CA ARG A 29 -13.54 2.36 -8.37
C ARG A 29 -13.78 3.61 -9.20
N CYS A 30 -13.39 3.60 -10.47
CA CYS A 30 -13.76 4.64 -11.40
C CYS A 30 -15.25 4.53 -11.75
N VAL A 31 -16.02 5.59 -11.49
CA VAL A 31 -17.48 5.57 -11.70
C VAL A 31 -17.85 5.42 -13.17
N LYS A 32 -17.00 5.90 -14.09
CA LYS A 32 -17.26 5.87 -15.53
C LYS A 32 -16.86 4.55 -16.19
N THR A 33 -15.74 3.96 -15.78
CA THR A 33 -15.17 2.77 -16.43
C THR A 33 -15.38 1.49 -15.62
N GLY A 34 -15.77 1.60 -14.34
CA GLY A 34 -15.83 0.47 -13.41
C GLY A 34 -14.45 -0.02 -12.97
N GLU A 35 -13.37 0.60 -13.44
CA GLU A 35 -11.99 0.18 -13.19
C GLU A 35 -11.65 0.25 -11.71
N ILE A 36 -11.06 -0.81 -11.17
CA ILE A 36 -10.67 -0.90 -9.77
C ILE A 36 -9.17 -0.67 -9.67
N THR A 37 -8.76 0.27 -8.82
CA THR A 37 -7.36 0.60 -8.57
C THR A 37 -7.12 0.71 -7.06
N CYS A 38 -5.88 0.77 -6.63
CA CYS A 38 -5.57 1.05 -5.24
C CYS A 38 -4.47 2.10 -5.10
N GLN A 39 -4.42 2.72 -3.93
CA GLN A 39 -3.41 3.69 -3.54
C GLN A 39 -3.01 3.44 -2.10
N VAL A 40 -1.77 3.75 -1.78
CA VAL A 40 -1.25 3.71 -0.42
C VAL A 40 -0.79 5.10 -0.01
N GLU A 41 -0.96 5.42 1.26
CA GLU A 41 -0.52 6.68 1.87
C GLU A 41 1.01 6.76 1.88
N ASP A 42 1.68 5.68 2.28
CA ASP A 42 3.14 5.62 2.37
C ASP A 42 3.78 4.70 1.33
N ARG A 43 4.96 5.10 0.88
CA ARG A 43 5.81 4.35 -0.05
C ARG A 43 7.08 3.92 0.66
N ILE A 44 7.37 2.62 0.66
CA ILE A 44 8.65 2.08 1.12
C ILE A 44 9.59 1.93 -0.08
N ARG A 45 10.83 2.41 0.06
CA ARG A 45 11.82 2.33 -1.01
C ARG A 45 12.12 0.86 -1.33
N GLY A 46 12.10 0.52 -2.62
CA GLY A 46 12.39 -0.84 -3.07
C GLY A 46 11.23 -1.82 -2.99
N VAL A 47 10.03 -1.36 -2.61
CA VAL A 47 8.79 -2.16 -2.65
C VAL A 47 7.86 -1.57 -3.70
N ASP A 48 7.45 -2.40 -4.65
CA ASP A 48 6.55 -1.98 -5.72
C ASP A 48 5.14 -1.73 -5.18
N ILE A 49 4.62 -0.55 -5.52
CA ILE A 49 3.26 -0.16 -5.15
C ILE A 49 2.28 -0.96 -6.02
N PRO A 50 1.25 -1.55 -5.43
CA PRO A 50 0.20 -2.19 -6.21
C PRO A 50 -0.53 -1.10 -7.01
N VAL A 51 -0.51 -1.20 -8.34
CA VAL A 51 -1.23 -0.31 -9.24
C VAL A 51 -2.10 -1.19 -10.13
N GLY A 52 -3.37 -0.80 -10.27
CA GLY A 52 -4.36 -1.54 -11.05
C GLY A 52 -4.13 -1.46 -12.57
N PRO A 53 -5.09 -1.94 -13.38
CA PRO A 53 -6.45 -2.29 -12.98
C PRO A 53 -6.59 -3.68 -12.36
N PHE A 54 -7.43 -3.80 -11.33
CA PHE A 54 -7.83 -5.08 -10.70
C PHE A 54 -9.20 -5.53 -11.20
N SER A 55 -9.42 -6.84 -11.22
CA SER A 55 -10.67 -7.47 -11.67
C SER A 55 -11.76 -7.43 -10.59
N SER A 56 -11.37 -7.35 -9.31
CA SER A 56 -12.29 -7.28 -8.17
C SER A 56 -11.75 -6.46 -7.00
N ILE A 57 -12.63 -6.09 -6.07
CA ILE A 57 -12.25 -5.40 -4.82
C ILE A 57 -11.38 -6.34 -3.96
N ASP A 58 -11.69 -7.63 -3.93
CA ASP A 58 -10.91 -8.62 -3.18
C ASP A 58 -9.49 -8.79 -3.72
N GLU A 59 -9.32 -8.74 -5.04
CA GLU A 59 -8.00 -8.77 -5.67
C GLU A 59 -7.19 -7.52 -5.31
N ALA A 60 -7.79 -6.34 -5.40
CA ALA A 60 -7.14 -5.08 -5.00
C ALA A 60 -6.77 -5.08 -3.50
N ARG A 61 -7.64 -5.63 -2.65
CA ARG A 61 -7.37 -5.84 -1.22
C ARG A 61 -6.19 -6.78 -0.99
N ALA A 62 -6.17 -7.93 -1.68
CA ALA A 62 -5.08 -8.89 -1.56
C ALA A 62 -3.74 -8.27 -2.01
N ALA A 63 -3.75 -7.44 -3.05
CA ALA A 63 -2.57 -6.70 -3.51
C ALA A 63 -2.05 -5.70 -2.45
N LEU A 64 -2.95 -4.98 -1.76
CA LEU A 64 -2.58 -4.09 -0.66
C LEU A 64 -1.97 -4.85 0.54
N LEU A 65 -2.56 -5.99 0.92
CA LEU A 65 -2.02 -6.82 2.00
C LEU A 65 -0.63 -7.36 1.64
N LYS A 66 -0.47 -7.88 0.42
CA LYS A 66 0.82 -8.37 -0.10
C LYS A 66 1.87 -7.26 -0.14
N TYR A 67 1.49 -6.05 -0.52
CA TYR A 67 2.37 -4.88 -0.48
C TYR A 67 2.88 -4.61 0.94
N TRP A 68 2.01 -4.65 1.95
CA TRP A 68 2.41 -4.44 3.33
C TRP A 68 3.28 -5.56 3.89
N ASP A 69 3.03 -6.82 3.51
CA ASP A 69 3.93 -7.93 3.84
C ASP A 69 5.32 -7.72 3.22
N ASN A 70 5.38 -7.29 1.97
CA ASN A 70 6.64 -6.95 1.30
C ASN A 70 7.34 -5.75 1.95
N CYS A 71 6.59 -4.73 2.38
CA CYS A 71 7.12 -3.61 3.17
C CYS A 71 7.74 -4.08 4.47
N ASN A 72 7.06 -4.97 5.18
CA ASN A 72 7.57 -5.53 6.43
C ASN A 72 8.84 -6.35 6.19
N ALA A 73 8.87 -7.19 5.16
CA ALA A 73 10.04 -7.97 4.77
C ALA A 73 11.23 -7.08 4.32
N ALA A 74 10.96 -6.00 3.59
CA ALA A 74 11.98 -5.03 3.20
C ALA A 74 12.56 -4.31 4.42
N LEU A 75 11.71 -3.86 5.35
CA LEU A 75 12.14 -3.23 6.60
C LEU A 75 12.88 -4.19 7.54
N GLN A 76 12.56 -5.50 7.51
CA GLN A 76 13.32 -6.52 8.25
C GLN A 76 14.69 -6.75 7.64
N ASN A 77 14.79 -6.84 6.31
CA ASN A 77 16.06 -7.06 5.59
C ASN A 77 16.94 -5.81 5.59
N GLU A 78 16.36 -4.61 5.65
CA GLU A 78 17.05 -3.39 6.10
C GLU A 78 17.28 -3.45 7.61
N HIS A 79 18.06 -4.43 8.06
CA HIS A 79 18.75 -4.36 9.35
C HIS A 79 19.59 -3.08 9.36
N TRP A 80 19.02 -2.04 9.96
CA TRP A 80 19.66 -1.14 10.91
C TRP A 80 21.19 -1.29 10.95
N ARG A 81 21.89 -0.47 10.16
CA ARG A 81 23.25 -0.05 10.50
C ARG A 81 23.10 1.23 11.32
N PRO A 82 23.34 1.22 12.64
CA PRO A 82 23.47 2.49 13.35
C PRO A 82 24.70 3.18 12.77
N THR A 83 24.48 4.23 11.97
CA THR A 83 25.53 5.19 11.63
C THR A 83 25.72 6.06 12.87
N GLY A 84 26.50 5.56 13.81
CA GLY A 84 26.78 6.27 15.05
C GLY A 84 26.83 5.35 16.25
N TYR A 85 27.92 4.59 16.36
CA TYR A 85 28.56 4.44 17.66
C TYR A 85 30.04 4.77 17.45
N PRO A 86 30.62 5.71 18.23
CA PRO A 86 32.05 5.99 18.22
C PRO A 86 32.88 4.78 18.66
#